data_AF-V8B6R9-F1
#
_entry.id   AF-V8B6R9-F1
#
_cell.length_a   1.000
_cell.length_b   1.000
_cell.length_c   1.000
_cell.angle_alpha   90.00
_cell.angle_beta   90.00
_cell.angle_gamma   90.00
#
_symmetry.space_group_name_H-M   'P 1'
#
loop_
_entity.id
_entity.type
_entity.pdbx_description
1 polymer ?
#
loop_
_entity_poly.entity_id
_entity_poly.type
_entity_poly.pdbx_seq_one_letter_code
_entity_poly.pdbx_strand_id
1 'polypeptide(L)'
;MLNNWKKGTYSPNIKSIKKLLTYLNKFNKEQNEIIVKDPNISFLIETLLNMLYTEVDIYSETNNEESRKKWLQKERKENFKQSFNNYILLLNEINLSYKKECKKLPNDNVDDQLKYEIHEMLITEGLINSDRKTGVQKILSQRLGVSCAQISRWKKGEDYPSKLNLDRIKKLMAKDPTYRVLTKEDFRNNYESSNKLMFINNFEINYIRRLEDIISSTKRLKDNFLNEFPNWQFLRPTIFERRQKAIETLYNENIMLLRTAYKIIKKTDDKFPEWLYNKIADEKLLKIHVGTMELPISSCKNYEYFSREIYDSFKDIRNFQNKLNSGDSLNSTVLNNCVLLVLAREFIIEDLLMKDRKSFIEWFHENSDKFEVVENYAVKSINLVDQFNKTKEEPLKEFFEQFRQLILDKQKGISIKDTSYEIDKDIDNYLFHLVDVLDLDNLIDELNPEFKNKYGFSLSDFIEAKNVFESILKTNNIHKRNSEEIPFLESVRRDEQIIIEFFKIHPVLNSFIMNGL
;
A
#
# COMPACT_ATOMS: atom_id res chain seq x y z
N MET A 1 -15.31 -23.40 -43.09
CA MET A 1 -15.30 -24.64 -42.27
C MET A 1 -15.07 -24.32 -40.80
N LEU A 2 -13.97 -23.62 -40.43
CA LEU A 2 -13.66 -23.20 -39.04
C LEU A 2 -14.74 -22.34 -38.37
N ASN A 3 -15.36 -21.38 -39.08
CA ASN A 3 -16.45 -20.56 -38.54
C ASN A 3 -17.69 -21.36 -38.13
N ASN A 4 -17.97 -22.48 -38.80
CA ASN A 4 -19.09 -23.35 -38.47
C ASN A 4 -18.76 -24.32 -37.30
N TRP A 5 -17.48 -24.60 -37.09
CA TRP A 5 -16.98 -25.31 -35.90
C TRP A 5 -17.00 -24.40 -34.66
N LYS A 6 -16.59 -23.14 -34.81
CA LYS A 6 -16.62 -22.11 -33.75
C LYS A 6 -18.04 -21.83 -33.24
N LYS A 7 -19.05 -21.94 -34.12
CA LYS A 7 -20.47 -21.78 -33.79
C LYS A 7 -21.14 -23.06 -33.24
N GLY A 8 -20.42 -24.17 -33.11
CA GLY A 8 -20.96 -25.45 -32.62
C GLY A 8 -22.00 -26.12 -33.52
N THR A 9 -22.31 -25.53 -34.67
CA THR A 9 -23.35 -25.96 -35.63
C THR A 9 -22.98 -27.21 -36.43
N TYR A 10 -21.72 -27.66 -36.41
CA TYR A 10 -21.26 -28.81 -37.18
C TYR A 10 -20.32 -29.67 -36.34
N SER A 11 -20.68 -30.93 -36.10
CA SER A 11 -19.81 -31.91 -35.47
C SER A 11 -18.73 -32.35 -36.47
N PRO A 12 -17.42 -32.26 -36.16
CA PRO A 12 -16.38 -32.69 -37.09
C PRO A 12 -16.51 -34.19 -37.40
N ASN A 13 -16.89 -34.53 -38.63
CA ASN A 13 -16.81 -35.91 -39.12
C ASN A 13 -15.39 -36.21 -39.62
N ILE A 14 -15.04 -37.49 -39.73
CA ILE A 14 -13.71 -37.95 -40.17
C ILE A 14 -13.28 -37.32 -41.50
N LYS A 15 -14.23 -37.09 -42.43
CA LYS A 15 -13.93 -36.41 -43.71
C LYS A 15 -13.43 -34.97 -43.51
N SER A 16 -13.98 -34.24 -42.54
CA SER A 16 -13.57 -32.87 -42.25
C SER A 16 -12.24 -32.81 -41.51
N ILE A 17 -12.00 -33.76 -40.59
CA ILE A 17 -10.72 -33.90 -39.89
C ILE A 17 -9.60 -34.25 -40.88
N LYS A 18 -9.84 -35.22 -41.77
CA LYS A 18 -8.90 -35.57 -42.85
C LYS A 18 -8.59 -34.38 -43.76
N LYS A 19 -9.60 -33.57 -44.14
CA LYS A 19 -9.37 -32.35 -44.91
C LYS A 19 -8.50 -31.33 -44.19
N LEU A 20 -8.72 -31.13 -42.89
CA LEU A 20 -7.88 -30.22 -42.08
C LEU A 20 -6.45 -30.76 -41.95
N LEU A 21 -6.29 -32.07 -41.70
CA LEU A 21 -4.99 -32.72 -41.66
C LEU A 21 -4.24 -32.57 -42.99
N THR A 22 -4.90 -32.80 -44.12
CA THR A 22 -4.32 -32.57 -45.45
C THR A 22 -3.91 -31.12 -45.65
N TYR A 23 -4.75 -30.17 -45.22
CA TYR A 23 -4.43 -28.74 -45.29
C TYR A 23 -3.22 -28.39 -44.43
N LEU A 24 -3.17 -28.83 -43.17
CA LEU A 24 -2.06 -28.54 -42.26
C LEU A 24 -0.76 -29.19 -42.72
N ASN A 25 -0.80 -30.42 -43.24
CA ASN A 25 0.38 -31.06 -43.85
C ASN A 25 0.89 -30.26 -45.05
N LYS A 26 -0.02 -29.76 -45.90
CA LYS A 26 0.34 -28.91 -47.04
C LYS A 26 0.93 -27.57 -46.57
N PHE A 27 0.29 -26.92 -45.61
CA PHE A 27 0.75 -25.66 -45.02
C PHE A 27 2.12 -25.80 -44.35
N ASN A 28 2.33 -26.85 -43.56
CA ASN A 28 3.61 -27.13 -42.90
C ASN A 28 4.74 -27.31 -43.92
N LYS A 29 4.44 -28.00 -45.05
CA LYS A 29 5.39 -28.19 -46.13
C LYS A 29 5.68 -26.88 -46.90
N GLU A 30 4.65 -26.08 -47.17
CA GLU A 30 4.76 -24.85 -47.97
C GLU A 30 5.38 -23.67 -47.20
N GLN A 31 5.19 -23.62 -45.87
CA GLN A 31 5.64 -22.52 -45.01
C GLN A 31 6.77 -22.92 -44.05
N ASN A 32 7.45 -24.04 -44.34
CA ASN A 32 8.46 -24.66 -43.47
C ASN A 32 9.55 -23.66 -43.03
N GLU A 33 10.01 -22.78 -43.93
CA GLU A 33 11.05 -21.80 -43.60
C GLU A 33 10.63 -20.77 -42.54
N ILE A 34 9.34 -20.43 -42.48
CA ILE A 34 8.78 -19.50 -41.50
C ILE A 34 8.55 -20.24 -40.18
N ILE A 35 8.01 -21.46 -40.27
CA ILE A 35 7.63 -22.29 -39.12
C ILE A 35 8.88 -22.70 -38.31
N VAL A 36 9.95 -23.16 -38.97
CA VAL A 36 11.17 -23.64 -38.30
C VAL A 36 11.92 -22.49 -37.59
N LYS A 37 11.77 -21.25 -38.05
CA LYS A 37 12.39 -20.08 -37.45
C LYS A 37 11.69 -19.58 -36.18
N ASP A 38 10.44 -19.97 -35.95
CA ASP A 38 9.67 -19.61 -34.76
C ASP A 38 9.37 -20.87 -33.92
N PRO A 39 10.08 -21.07 -32.80
CA PRO A 39 9.91 -22.25 -31.94
C PRO A 39 8.47 -22.45 -31.44
N ASN A 40 7.73 -21.37 -31.19
CA ASN A 40 6.35 -21.45 -30.71
C ASN A 40 5.41 -21.92 -31.81
N ILE A 41 5.57 -21.40 -33.04
CA ILE A 41 4.76 -21.80 -34.19
C ILE A 41 5.07 -23.25 -34.57
N SER A 42 6.36 -23.63 -34.57
CA SER A 42 6.79 -25.01 -34.84
C SER A 42 6.15 -26.00 -33.87
N PHE A 43 6.28 -25.75 -32.56
CA PHE A 43 5.66 -26.58 -31.52
C PHE A 43 4.14 -26.68 -31.68
N LEU A 44 3.48 -25.56 -31.98
CA LEU A 44 2.03 -25.53 -32.16
C LEU A 44 1.58 -26.39 -33.35
N ILE A 45 2.26 -26.30 -34.49
CA ILE A 45 1.94 -27.09 -35.69
C ILE A 45 2.19 -28.57 -35.46
N GLU A 46 3.31 -28.93 -34.83
CA GLU A 46 3.62 -30.33 -34.49
C GLU A 46 2.56 -30.93 -33.57
N THR A 47 2.17 -30.18 -32.53
CA THR A 47 1.13 -30.62 -31.58
C THR A 47 -0.22 -30.78 -32.29
N LEU A 48 -0.60 -29.84 -33.17
CA LEU A 48 -1.83 -29.91 -33.97
C LEU A 48 -1.86 -31.12 -34.91
N LEU A 49 -0.75 -31.40 -35.59
CA LEU A 49 -0.64 -32.56 -36.47
C LEU A 49 -0.77 -33.87 -35.69
N ASN A 50 -0.05 -34.01 -34.57
CA ASN A 50 -0.14 -35.19 -33.72
C ASN A 50 -1.57 -35.43 -33.20
N MET A 51 -2.26 -34.38 -32.75
CA MET A 51 -3.67 -34.48 -32.36
C MET A 51 -4.56 -34.98 -33.50
N LEU A 52 -4.38 -34.45 -34.72
CA LEU A 52 -5.21 -34.81 -35.86
C LEU A 52 -4.92 -36.22 -36.38
N TYR A 53 -3.67 -36.67 -36.36
CA TYR A 53 -3.31 -38.05 -36.70
C TYR A 53 -3.92 -39.04 -35.70
N THR A 54 -3.73 -38.78 -34.41
CA THR A 54 -4.34 -39.59 -33.33
C THR A 54 -5.85 -39.69 -33.51
N GLU A 55 -6.51 -38.59 -33.84
CA GLU A 55 -7.95 -38.56 -34.06
C GLU A 55 -8.40 -39.39 -35.28
N VAL A 56 -7.61 -39.38 -36.35
CA VAL A 56 -7.85 -40.21 -37.54
C VAL A 56 -7.67 -41.69 -37.22
N ASP A 57 -6.63 -42.03 -36.46
CA ASP A 57 -6.32 -43.41 -36.07
C ASP A 57 -7.41 -44.00 -35.16
N ILE A 58 -7.89 -43.23 -34.18
CA ILE A 58 -9.02 -43.60 -33.32
C ILE A 58 -10.29 -43.83 -34.15
N TYR A 59 -10.54 -43.01 -35.18
CA TYR A 59 -11.68 -43.20 -36.08
C TYR A 59 -11.59 -44.52 -36.87
N SER A 60 -10.40 -44.96 -37.26
CA SER A 60 -10.20 -46.26 -37.92
C SER A 60 -10.37 -47.45 -36.98
N GLU A 61 -10.01 -47.31 -35.70
CA GLU A 61 -10.08 -48.41 -34.73
C GLU A 61 -11.50 -48.62 -34.16
N THR A 62 -12.30 -47.56 -34.04
CA THR A 62 -13.57 -47.63 -33.30
C THR A 62 -14.80 -48.00 -34.14
N ASN A 63 -14.73 -47.95 -35.48
CA ASN A 63 -15.73 -48.34 -36.52
C ASN A 63 -17.23 -48.00 -36.28
N ASN A 64 -17.59 -47.35 -35.16
CA ASN A 64 -18.93 -47.03 -34.71
C ASN A 64 -18.88 -45.70 -33.91
N GLU A 65 -19.67 -44.72 -34.34
CA GLU A 65 -19.78 -43.41 -33.69
C GLU A 65 -20.16 -43.50 -32.21
N GLU A 66 -20.93 -44.52 -31.82
CA GLU A 66 -21.38 -44.68 -30.44
C GLU A 66 -20.25 -45.14 -29.51
N SER A 67 -19.41 -46.08 -29.97
CA SER A 67 -18.22 -46.53 -29.23
C SER A 67 -17.24 -45.38 -29.01
N ARG A 68 -17.04 -44.55 -30.04
CA ARG A 68 -16.23 -43.34 -29.98
C ARG A 68 -16.79 -42.29 -29.03
N LYS A 69 -18.10 -42.05 -29.05
CA LYS A 69 -18.77 -41.16 -28.08
C LYS A 69 -18.56 -41.63 -26.64
N LYS A 70 -18.67 -42.94 -26.39
CA LYS A 70 -18.41 -43.54 -25.07
C LYS A 70 -16.94 -43.37 -24.64
N TRP A 71 -16.00 -43.58 -25.56
CA TRP A 71 -14.57 -43.37 -25.30
C TRP A 71 -14.25 -41.90 -24.97
N LEU A 72 -14.70 -40.95 -25.80
CA LEU A 72 -14.52 -39.51 -25.57
C LEU A 72 -15.15 -39.04 -24.26
N GLN A 73 -16.31 -39.58 -23.89
CA GLN A 73 -16.94 -39.27 -22.60
C GLN A 73 -16.09 -39.79 -21.43
N LYS A 74 -15.52 -40.99 -21.55
CA LYS A 74 -14.63 -41.55 -20.54
C LYS A 74 -13.36 -40.70 -20.39
N GLU A 75 -12.74 -40.33 -21.51
CA GLU A 75 -11.55 -39.47 -21.54
C GLU A 75 -11.83 -38.09 -20.94
N ARG A 76 -12.91 -37.41 -21.37
CA ARG A 76 -13.30 -36.11 -20.82
C ARG A 76 -13.62 -36.16 -19.32
N LYS A 77 -14.19 -37.26 -18.84
CA LYS A 77 -14.46 -37.48 -17.42
C LYS A 77 -13.15 -37.60 -16.64
N GLU A 78 -12.17 -38.33 -17.17
CA GLU A 78 -10.86 -38.50 -16.54
C GLU A 78 -10.04 -37.19 -16.57
N ASN A 79 -9.99 -36.51 -17.72
CA ASN A 79 -9.36 -35.19 -17.87
C ASN A 79 -9.95 -34.18 -16.89
N PHE A 80 -11.29 -34.15 -16.78
CA PHE A 80 -11.98 -33.30 -15.82
C PHE A 80 -11.56 -33.62 -14.39
N LYS A 81 -11.62 -34.90 -13.99
CA LYS A 81 -11.26 -35.35 -12.65
C LYS A 81 -9.84 -34.92 -12.28
N GLN A 82 -8.86 -35.15 -13.16
CA GLN A 82 -7.47 -34.80 -12.89
C GLN A 82 -7.28 -33.28 -12.83
N SER A 83 -7.81 -32.55 -13.80
CA SER A 83 -7.75 -31.08 -13.83
C SER A 83 -8.41 -30.45 -12.60
N PHE A 84 -9.57 -30.97 -12.19
CA PHE A 84 -10.31 -30.47 -11.03
C PHE A 84 -9.56 -30.73 -9.71
N ASN A 85 -8.93 -31.89 -9.58
CA ASN A 85 -8.04 -32.16 -8.44
C ASN A 85 -6.80 -31.27 -8.45
N ASN A 86 -6.15 -31.07 -9.60
CA ASN A 86 -4.99 -30.18 -9.73
C ASN A 86 -5.32 -28.74 -9.33
N TYR A 87 -6.48 -28.23 -9.73
CA TYR A 87 -6.94 -26.91 -9.32
C TYR A 87 -7.17 -26.80 -7.81
N ILE A 88 -7.82 -27.80 -7.21
CA ILE A 88 -8.02 -27.85 -5.75
C ILE A 88 -6.69 -27.95 -5.00
N LEU A 89 -5.73 -28.72 -5.51
CA LEU A 89 -4.40 -28.84 -4.92
C LEU A 89 -3.67 -27.50 -4.95
N LEU A 90 -3.69 -26.78 -6.08
CA LEU A 90 -3.11 -25.43 -6.19
C LEU A 90 -3.70 -24.48 -5.14
N LEU A 91 -5.04 -24.42 -5.05
CA LEU A 91 -5.71 -23.55 -4.08
C LEU A 91 -5.34 -23.90 -2.64
N ASN A 92 -5.23 -25.19 -2.30
CA ASN A 92 -4.79 -25.62 -0.97
C ASN A 92 -3.32 -25.27 -0.71
N GLU A 93 -2.43 -25.43 -1.70
CA GLU A 93 -1.02 -25.08 -1.58
C GLU A 93 -0.85 -23.59 -1.27
N ILE A 94 -1.54 -22.71 -2.01
CA ILE A 94 -1.48 -21.25 -1.80
C ILE A 94 -2.11 -20.86 -0.45
N ASN A 95 -3.25 -21.47 -0.10
CA ASN A 95 -3.90 -21.24 1.19
C ASN A 95 -3.00 -21.65 2.38
N LEU A 96 -2.14 -22.66 2.20
CA LEU A 96 -1.25 -23.18 3.26
C LEU A 96 0.09 -22.42 3.37
N SER A 97 0.71 -22.02 2.25
CA SER A 97 2.07 -21.43 2.21
C SER A 97 2.20 -20.10 2.98
N TYR A 98 1.16 -19.26 2.97
CA TYR A 98 1.21 -17.88 3.47
C TYR A 98 1.68 -17.69 4.95
N LYS A 99 1.37 -18.62 5.87
CA LYS A 99 1.75 -18.50 7.30
C LYS A 99 3.26 -18.66 7.57
N LYS A 100 4.02 -19.30 6.67
CA LYS A 100 5.43 -19.64 6.92
C LYS A 100 6.41 -18.57 6.43
N GLU A 101 6.07 -17.83 5.38
CA GLU A 101 7.04 -17.00 4.65
C GLU A 101 6.81 -15.48 4.84
N CYS A 102 5.57 -14.98 4.87
CA CYS A 102 5.30 -13.53 4.81
C CYS A 102 5.15 -12.80 6.17
N LYS A 103 5.37 -13.46 7.32
CA LYS A 103 5.37 -12.78 8.64
C LYS A 103 6.55 -11.84 8.86
N LYS A 104 7.52 -11.83 7.94
CA LYS A 104 8.61 -10.86 7.88
C LYS A 104 8.50 -10.11 6.55
N LEU A 105 7.79 -8.99 6.53
CA LEU A 105 8.11 -7.95 5.55
C LEU A 105 9.40 -7.30 6.06
N PRO A 106 10.49 -7.44 5.29
CA PRO A 106 10.97 -6.26 4.59
C PRO A 106 11.53 -6.55 3.19
N ASN A 107 11.31 -5.58 2.30
CA ASN A 107 12.14 -5.17 1.16
C ASN A 107 12.31 -6.11 -0.05
N ASP A 108 12.00 -5.53 -1.22
CA ASP A 108 12.64 -5.67 -2.54
C ASP A 108 12.59 -7.00 -3.32
N ASN A 109 12.07 -8.12 -2.76
CA ASN A 109 11.94 -9.35 -3.54
C ASN A 109 10.61 -9.43 -4.32
N VAL A 110 10.70 -9.25 -5.64
CA VAL A 110 9.57 -9.33 -6.59
C VAL A 110 8.76 -10.63 -6.46
N ASP A 111 9.43 -11.75 -6.15
CA ASP A 111 8.78 -13.07 -6.06
C ASP A 111 7.85 -13.19 -4.83
N ASP A 112 8.21 -12.58 -3.70
CA ASP A 112 7.41 -12.64 -2.46
C ASP A 112 6.20 -11.70 -2.52
N GLN A 113 6.36 -10.56 -3.21
CA GLN A 113 5.25 -9.65 -3.50
C GLN A 113 4.21 -10.31 -4.42
N LEU A 114 4.65 -11.00 -5.48
CA LEU A 114 3.76 -11.72 -6.39
C LEU A 114 2.95 -12.81 -5.68
N LYS A 115 3.60 -13.58 -4.79
CA LYS A 115 2.92 -14.61 -3.97
C LYS A 115 1.86 -13.99 -3.06
N TYR A 116 2.15 -12.85 -2.43
CA TYR A 116 1.19 -12.12 -1.60
C TYR A 116 -0.02 -11.66 -2.42
N GLU A 117 0.22 -11.07 -3.59
CA GLU A 117 -0.83 -10.56 -4.48
C GLU A 117 -1.77 -11.67 -4.99
N ILE A 118 -1.21 -12.81 -5.40
CA ILE A 118 -2.00 -13.99 -5.81
C ILE A 118 -2.85 -14.51 -4.65
N HIS A 119 -2.32 -14.50 -3.43
CA HIS A 119 -3.06 -14.93 -2.25
C HIS A 119 -4.27 -14.02 -1.97
N GLU A 120 -4.08 -12.70 -1.97
CA GLU A 120 -5.17 -11.74 -1.76
C GLU A 120 -6.23 -11.79 -2.88
N MET A 121 -5.79 -11.98 -4.13
CA MET A 121 -6.67 -12.20 -5.27
C MET A 121 -7.59 -13.41 -5.05
N LEU A 122 -7.03 -14.55 -4.62
CA LEU A 122 -7.81 -15.77 -4.39
C LEU A 122 -8.77 -15.65 -3.19
N ILE A 123 -8.44 -14.86 -2.16
CA ILE A 123 -9.36 -14.54 -1.06
C ILE A 123 -10.55 -13.76 -1.60
N THR A 124 -10.29 -12.72 -2.39
CA THR A 124 -11.30 -11.83 -2.97
C THR A 124 -12.23 -12.54 -3.93
N GLU A 125 -11.69 -13.44 -4.75
CA GLU A 125 -12.51 -14.27 -5.63
C GLU A 125 -13.37 -15.30 -4.88
N GLY A 126 -13.20 -15.40 -3.56
CA GLY A 126 -13.88 -16.37 -2.71
C GLY A 126 -13.48 -17.79 -3.08
N LEU A 127 -12.19 -18.02 -3.37
CA LEU A 127 -11.63 -19.33 -3.71
C LEU A 127 -10.82 -19.93 -2.54
N ILE A 128 -10.28 -19.08 -1.67
CA ILE A 128 -9.65 -19.42 -0.39
C ILE A 128 -10.16 -18.48 0.72
N ASN A 129 -9.76 -18.69 1.98
CA ASN A 129 -10.17 -17.82 3.10
C ASN A 129 -8.98 -17.41 3.97
N SER A 130 -9.01 -16.16 4.47
CA SER A 130 -7.96 -15.57 5.30
C SER A 130 -7.77 -16.30 6.65
N ASP A 131 -8.85 -16.85 7.22
CA ASP A 131 -8.85 -17.46 8.55
C ASP A 131 -8.52 -18.97 8.59
N ARG A 132 -8.40 -19.62 7.42
CA ARG A 132 -8.19 -21.07 7.22
C ARG A 132 -9.19 -22.01 7.91
N LYS A 133 -10.29 -21.51 8.48
CA LYS A 133 -11.29 -22.37 9.18
C LYS A 133 -12.14 -23.16 8.20
N THR A 134 -12.29 -22.65 6.99
CA THR A 134 -13.09 -23.26 5.92
C THR A 134 -12.16 -23.88 4.89
N GLY A 135 -12.23 -25.20 4.72
CA GLY A 135 -11.45 -25.89 3.68
C GLY A 135 -11.89 -25.48 2.27
N VAL A 136 -10.95 -25.42 1.32
CA VAL A 136 -11.17 -25.02 -0.10
C VAL A 136 -12.37 -25.73 -0.72
N GLN A 137 -12.58 -27.00 -0.40
CA GLN A 137 -13.72 -27.77 -0.89
C GLN A 137 -15.08 -27.17 -0.48
N LYS A 138 -15.21 -26.66 0.74
CA LYS A 138 -16.44 -26.01 1.22
C LYS A 138 -16.64 -24.66 0.54
N ILE A 139 -15.56 -23.91 0.34
CA ILE A 139 -15.57 -22.63 -0.40
C ILE A 139 -16.05 -22.84 -1.84
N LEU A 140 -15.44 -23.79 -2.57
CA LEU A 140 -15.85 -24.12 -3.94
C LEU A 140 -17.31 -24.61 -4.02
N SER A 141 -17.79 -25.35 -3.02
CA SER A 141 -19.17 -25.79 -2.97
C SER A 141 -20.16 -24.61 -2.91
N GLN A 142 -19.84 -23.61 -2.09
CA GLN A 142 -20.63 -22.37 -1.98
C GLN A 142 -20.57 -21.58 -3.29
N ARG A 143 -19.36 -21.42 -3.85
CA ARG A 143 -19.15 -20.64 -5.08
C ARG A 143 -19.85 -21.24 -6.30
N LEU A 144 -19.89 -22.56 -6.40
CA LEU A 144 -20.55 -23.27 -7.50
C LEU A 144 -22.04 -23.51 -7.26
N GLY A 145 -22.55 -23.24 -6.05
CA GLY A 145 -23.93 -23.51 -5.64
C GLY A 145 -24.26 -25.00 -5.59
N VAL A 146 -23.35 -25.82 -5.07
CA VAL A 146 -23.48 -27.28 -4.95
C VAL A 146 -23.10 -27.76 -3.55
N SER A 147 -23.44 -29.00 -3.21
CA SER A 147 -23.04 -29.58 -1.92
C SER A 147 -21.55 -29.97 -1.87
N CYS A 148 -20.94 -29.96 -0.69
CA CYS A 148 -19.59 -30.49 -0.48
C CYS A 148 -19.45 -31.94 -0.95
N ALA A 149 -20.52 -32.74 -0.83
CA ALA A 149 -20.57 -34.12 -1.31
C ALA A 149 -20.44 -34.19 -2.84
N GLN A 150 -21.08 -33.27 -3.58
CA GLN A 150 -20.95 -33.20 -5.03
C GLN A 150 -19.50 -32.92 -5.46
N ILE A 151 -18.81 -32.00 -4.76
CA ILE A 151 -17.39 -31.71 -4.99
C ILE A 151 -16.55 -32.98 -4.75
N SER A 152 -16.80 -33.72 -3.66
CA SER A 152 -16.14 -35.00 -3.37
C SER A 152 -16.33 -36.03 -4.49
N ARG A 153 -17.56 -36.17 -5.00
CA ARG A 153 -17.87 -37.12 -6.09
C ARG A 153 -17.15 -36.77 -7.39
N TRP A 154 -17.08 -35.48 -7.73
CA TRP A 154 -16.31 -35.00 -8.88
C TRP A 154 -14.81 -35.27 -8.73
N LYS A 155 -14.22 -35.02 -7.54
CA LYS A 155 -12.81 -35.34 -7.25
C LYS A 155 -12.50 -36.82 -7.43
N LYS A 156 -13.40 -37.70 -7.01
CA LYS A 156 -13.25 -39.15 -7.14
C LYS A 156 -13.53 -39.66 -8.55
N GLY A 157 -14.20 -38.86 -9.39
CA GLY A 157 -14.72 -39.29 -10.69
C GLY A 157 -15.91 -40.23 -10.58
N GLU A 158 -16.62 -40.22 -9.45
CA GLU A 158 -17.89 -40.93 -9.28
C GLU A 158 -18.94 -40.29 -10.19
N ASP A 159 -19.07 -38.96 -10.11
CA ASP A 159 -19.97 -38.15 -10.94
C ASP A 159 -19.23 -37.35 -12.00
N TYR A 160 -19.93 -37.00 -13.08
CA TYR A 160 -19.52 -35.97 -14.04
C TYR A 160 -20.42 -34.73 -13.88
N PRO A 161 -19.91 -33.49 -14.00
CA PRO A 161 -20.74 -32.30 -13.85
C PRO A 161 -21.84 -32.23 -14.92
N SER A 162 -23.02 -31.72 -14.55
CA SER A 162 -24.04 -31.33 -15.52
C SER A 162 -23.51 -30.21 -16.42
N LYS A 163 -24.12 -30.00 -17.59
CA LYS A 163 -23.71 -28.91 -18.51
C LYS A 163 -23.63 -27.55 -17.81
N LEU A 164 -24.65 -27.21 -17.01
CA LEU A 164 -24.69 -25.97 -16.23
C LEU A 164 -23.51 -25.87 -15.24
N ASN A 165 -23.24 -26.94 -14.48
CA ASN A 165 -22.15 -26.95 -13.51
C ASN A 165 -20.79 -26.95 -14.20
N LEU A 166 -20.67 -27.64 -15.34
CA LEU A 166 -19.47 -27.64 -16.14
C LEU A 166 -19.18 -26.22 -16.67
N ASP A 167 -20.18 -25.49 -17.15
CA ASP A 167 -20.01 -24.10 -17.60
C ASP A 167 -19.61 -23.18 -16.43
N ARG A 168 -20.17 -23.37 -15.23
CA ARG A 168 -19.74 -22.65 -14.01
C ARG A 168 -18.29 -22.96 -13.65
N ILE A 169 -17.88 -24.22 -13.72
CA ILE A 169 -16.50 -24.65 -13.43
C ILE A 169 -15.53 -24.06 -14.46
N LYS A 170 -15.89 -24.07 -15.75
CA LYS A 170 -15.06 -23.46 -16.82
C LYS A 170 -14.83 -21.97 -16.58
N LYS A 171 -15.88 -21.24 -16.17
CA LYS A 171 -15.76 -19.83 -15.79
C LYS A 171 -14.85 -19.65 -14.58
N LEU A 172 -15.07 -20.44 -13.53
CA LEU A 172 -14.28 -20.38 -12.29
C LEU A 172 -12.79 -20.69 -12.52
N MET A 173 -12.47 -21.65 -13.39
CA MET A 173 -11.08 -22.03 -13.72
C MET A 173 -10.45 -21.18 -14.84
N ALA A 174 -11.24 -20.33 -15.49
CA ALA A 174 -10.89 -19.61 -16.74
C ALA A 174 -10.35 -20.52 -17.87
N LYS A 175 -10.56 -21.84 -17.79
CA LYS A 175 -10.06 -22.86 -18.72
C LYS A 175 -11.06 -24.00 -18.84
N ASP A 176 -11.01 -24.73 -19.96
CA ASP A 176 -11.82 -25.93 -20.16
C ASP A 176 -11.08 -27.18 -19.63
N PRO A 177 -11.55 -27.80 -18.53
CA PRO A 177 -10.87 -28.93 -17.90
C PRO A 177 -11.14 -30.27 -18.61
N THR A 178 -11.88 -30.28 -19.73
CA THR A 178 -12.35 -31.54 -20.34
C THR A 178 -11.51 -32.02 -21.52
N TYR A 179 -10.82 -31.11 -22.22
CA TYR A 179 -10.08 -31.45 -23.44
C TYR A 179 -8.72 -32.06 -23.19
N ARG A 180 -8.04 -31.64 -22.13
CA ARG A 180 -6.76 -32.21 -21.67
C ARG A 180 -6.67 -32.10 -20.17
N VAL A 181 -5.72 -32.84 -19.59
CA VAL A 181 -5.33 -32.65 -18.20
C VAL A 181 -4.64 -31.30 -18.07
N LEU A 182 -5.21 -30.43 -17.24
CA LEU A 182 -4.62 -29.17 -16.83
C LEU A 182 -3.77 -29.40 -15.58
N THR A 183 -2.53 -28.94 -15.63
CA THR A 183 -1.57 -29.00 -14.54
C THR A 183 -1.80 -27.88 -13.52
N LYS A 184 -1.16 -27.96 -12.35
CA LYS A 184 -1.14 -26.83 -11.40
C LYS A 184 -0.56 -25.57 -12.05
N GLU A 185 0.48 -25.73 -12.86
CA GLU A 185 1.13 -24.63 -13.58
C GLU A 185 0.18 -23.97 -14.59
N ASP A 186 -0.63 -24.75 -15.29
CA ASP A 186 -1.65 -24.21 -16.20
C ASP A 186 -2.64 -23.28 -15.51
N PHE A 187 -3.01 -23.59 -14.26
CA PHE A 187 -3.92 -22.78 -13.47
C PHE A 187 -3.19 -21.62 -12.80
N ARG A 188 -1.99 -21.87 -12.28
CA ARG A 188 -1.12 -20.88 -11.68
C ARG A 188 -0.85 -19.74 -12.66
N ASN A 189 -0.56 -20.02 -13.93
CA ASN A 189 -0.44 -19.03 -15.02
C ASN A 189 -1.67 -18.11 -15.22
N ASN A 190 -2.88 -18.49 -14.78
CA ASN A 190 -4.02 -17.57 -14.81
C ASN A 190 -3.87 -16.41 -13.82
N TYR A 191 -3.10 -16.65 -12.75
CA TYR A 191 -2.84 -15.75 -11.64
C TYR A 191 -1.40 -15.17 -11.71
N GLU A 192 -0.46 -15.96 -12.25
CA GLU A 192 0.95 -15.67 -12.49
C GLU A 192 1.27 -15.12 -13.88
N SER A 193 0.28 -14.73 -14.69
CA SER A 193 0.53 -13.78 -15.78
C SER A 193 0.91 -12.42 -15.17
N SER A 194 2.08 -12.41 -14.52
CA SER A 194 2.56 -11.64 -13.37
C SER A 194 2.77 -10.16 -13.67
N ASN A 195 2.31 -9.70 -14.82
CA ASN A 195 2.32 -8.28 -15.13
C ASN A 195 1.04 -7.58 -14.67
N LYS A 196 -0.15 -8.16 -14.55
CA LYS A 196 -1.37 -7.30 -14.49
C LYS A 196 -1.46 -6.40 -13.24
N LEU A 197 -1.45 -6.99 -12.04
CA LEU A 197 -1.55 -6.22 -10.81
C LEU A 197 -0.24 -5.48 -10.52
N MET A 198 0.91 -6.13 -10.75
CA MET A 198 2.21 -5.47 -10.72
C MET A 198 2.31 -4.28 -11.68
N PHE A 199 1.72 -4.34 -12.86
CA PHE A 199 1.70 -3.27 -13.86
C PHE A 199 0.82 -2.12 -13.41
N ILE A 200 -0.34 -2.42 -12.82
CA ILE A 200 -1.19 -1.39 -12.19
C ILE A 200 -0.45 -0.75 -11.00
N ASN A 201 0.13 -1.53 -10.11
CA ASN A 201 0.89 -1.05 -8.95
C ASN A 201 2.12 -0.23 -9.40
N ASN A 202 2.84 -0.70 -10.42
CA ASN A 202 3.97 0.01 -11.02
C ASN A 202 3.52 1.31 -11.67
N PHE A 203 2.38 1.30 -12.37
CA PHE A 203 1.79 2.52 -12.92
C PHE A 203 1.46 3.52 -11.80
N GLU A 204 0.79 3.08 -10.74
CA GLU A 204 0.45 3.93 -9.60
C GLU A 204 1.69 4.50 -8.90
N ILE A 205 2.67 3.65 -8.58
CA ILE A 205 3.93 4.04 -7.93
C ILE A 205 4.73 5.00 -8.82
N ASN A 206 4.88 4.69 -10.10
CA ASN A 206 5.62 5.53 -11.04
C ASN A 206 4.91 6.87 -11.24
N TYR A 207 3.58 6.88 -11.32
CA TYR A 207 2.79 8.11 -11.42
C TYR A 207 3.06 9.03 -10.22
N ILE A 208 3.02 8.50 -8.99
CA ILE A 208 3.33 9.25 -7.78
C ILE A 208 4.77 9.75 -7.77
N ARG A 209 5.73 8.92 -8.18
CA ARG A 209 7.14 9.30 -8.25
C ARG A 209 7.39 10.43 -9.26
N ARG A 210 6.69 10.40 -10.40
CA ARG A 210 6.74 11.48 -11.38
C ARG A 210 6.11 12.77 -10.87
N LEU A 211 4.96 12.68 -10.18
CA LEU A 211 4.37 13.83 -9.48
C LEU A 211 5.40 14.48 -8.54
N GLU A 212 6.08 13.67 -7.72
CA GLU A 212 7.15 14.13 -6.82
C GLU A 212 8.29 14.82 -7.58
N ASP A 213 8.79 14.20 -8.65
CA ASP A 213 9.88 14.76 -9.48
C ASP A 213 9.48 16.11 -10.11
N ILE A 214 8.23 16.23 -10.60
CA ILE A 214 7.72 17.43 -11.25
C ILE A 214 7.68 18.58 -10.24
N ILE A 215 7.03 18.37 -9.09
CA ILE A 215 6.94 19.39 -8.04
C ILE A 215 8.33 19.77 -7.52
N SER A 216 9.20 18.77 -7.29
CA SER A 216 10.56 19.00 -6.78
C SER A 216 11.41 19.86 -7.70
N SER A 217 11.19 19.75 -9.01
CA SER A 217 12.09 20.31 -10.00
C SER A 217 11.65 21.64 -10.60
N THR A 218 10.39 22.01 -10.39
CA THR A 218 9.86 23.31 -10.78
C THR A 218 9.83 24.20 -9.54
N LYS A 219 10.67 25.24 -9.50
CA LYS A 219 10.78 26.14 -8.34
C LYS A 219 9.42 26.70 -7.90
N ARG A 220 8.61 27.19 -8.83
CA ARG A 220 7.25 27.70 -8.57
C ARG A 220 6.35 26.64 -7.91
N LEU A 221 6.34 25.41 -8.40
CA LEU A 221 5.53 24.33 -7.81
C LEU A 221 6.03 23.93 -6.43
N LYS A 222 7.36 23.87 -6.24
CA LYS A 222 7.97 23.61 -4.94
C LYS A 222 7.61 24.69 -3.93
N ASP A 223 7.67 25.96 -4.32
CA ASP A 223 7.34 27.10 -3.47
C ASP A 223 5.83 27.10 -3.12
N ASN A 224 4.94 26.87 -4.10
CA ASN A 224 3.50 26.72 -3.87
C ASN A 224 3.22 25.59 -2.87
N PHE A 225 3.81 24.41 -3.09
CA PHE A 225 3.67 23.26 -2.20
C PHE A 225 4.10 23.60 -0.78
N LEU A 226 5.28 24.20 -0.59
CA LEU A 226 5.83 24.51 0.74
C LEU A 226 5.02 25.58 1.48
N ASN A 227 4.37 26.49 0.76
CA ASN A 227 3.50 27.51 1.35
C ASN A 227 2.16 26.94 1.81
N GLU A 228 1.58 26.00 1.07
CA GLU A 228 0.26 25.42 1.37
C GLU A 228 0.33 24.23 2.34
N PHE A 229 1.39 23.43 2.28
CA PHE A 229 1.53 22.20 3.08
C PHE A 229 1.27 22.38 4.59
N PRO A 230 1.70 23.46 5.27
CA PRO A 230 1.39 23.68 6.69
C PRO A 230 -0.10 23.84 7.02
N ASN A 231 -0.92 24.19 6.03
CA ASN A 231 -2.36 24.44 6.19
C ASN A 231 -3.22 23.19 5.92
N TRP A 232 -2.62 22.13 5.39
CA TRP A 232 -3.34 20.91 5.03
C TRP A 232 -3.63 20.03 6.24
N GLN A 233 -4.77 19.35 6.20
CA GLN A 233 -5.20 18.44 7.25
C GLN A 233 -4.85 17.00 6.87
N PHE A 234 -3.88 16.44 7.58
CA PHE A 234 -3.39 15.08 7.32
C PHE A 234 -3.95 14.07 8.31
N LEU A 235 -4.15 12.84 7.84
CA LEU A 235 -4.55 11.71 8.69
C LEU A 235 -3.45 11.33 9.70
N ARG A 236 -2.19 11.45 9.27
CA ARG A 236 -1.01 11.17 10.08
C ARG A 236 -0.36 12.49 10.46
N PRO A 237 0.09 12.67 11.72
CA PRO A 237 0.74 13.89 12.15
C PRO A 237 1.92 14.21 11.23
N THR A 238 1.96 15.41 10.67
CA THR A 238 3.05 15.92 9.83
C THR A 238 4.34 16.11 10.61
N ILE A 239 5.45 16.37 9.92
CA ILE A 239 6.70 16.82 10.54
C ILE A 239 6.50 18.05 11.42
N PHE A 240 5.64 18.99 11.02
CA PHE A 240 5.34 20.19 11.80
C PHE A 240 4.60 19.87 13.08
N GLU A 241 3.54 19.07 13.00
CA GLU A 241 2.75 18.66 14.17
C GLU A 241 3.57 17.77 15.12
N ARG A 242 4.40 16.86 14.61
CA ARG A 242 5.31 16.04 15.43
C ARG A 242 6.34 16.91 16.16
N ARG A 243 6.92 17.91 15.47
CA ARG A 243 7.85 18.86 16.09
C ARG A 243 7.16 19.70 17.16
N GLN A 244 5.99 20.25 16.85
CA GLN A 244 5.20 21.04 17.78
C GLN A 244 4.88 20.23 19.04
N LYS A 245 4.43 18.99 18.88
CA LYS A 245 4.17 18.09 20.01
C LYS A 245 5.42 17.76 20.82
N ALA A 246 6.57 17.58 20.17
CA ALA A 246 7.84 17.34 20.85
C ALA A 246 8.26 18.57 21.68
N ILE A 247 8.16 19.76 21.09
CA ILE A 247 8.45 21.04 21.75
C ILE A 247 7.49 21.25 22.94
N GLU A 248 6.20 21.04 22.77
CA GLU A 248 5.22 21.09 23.85
C GLU A 248 5.54 20.09 24.97
N THR A 249 5.96 18.88 24.61
CA THR A 249 6.38 17.86 25.60
C THR A 249 7.59 18.35 26.39
N LEU A 250 8.60 18.89 25.72
CA LEU A 250 9.81 19.45 26.35
C LEU A 250 9.45 20.57 27.32
N TYR A 251 8.60 21.52 26.90
CA TYR A 251 8.18 22.63 27.74
C TYR A 251 7.36 22.18 28.95
N ASN A 252 6.39 21.29 28.75
CA ASN A 252 5.57 20.75 29.84
C ASN A 252 6.44 20.05 30.89
N GLU A 253 7.42 19.26 30.45
CA GLU A 253 8.35 18.57 31.34
C GLU A 253 9.21 19.53 32.14
N ASN A 254 9.62 20.65 31.54
CA ASN A 254 10.40 21.67 32.23
C ASN A 254 9.58 22.37 33.34
N ILE A 255 8.35 22.78 33.06
CA ILE A 255 7.47 23.40 34.08
C ILE A 255 7.19 22.42 35.21
N MET A 256 6.91 21.15 34.87
CA MET A 256 6.71 20.09 35.85
C MET A 256 7.96 19.81 36.68
N LEU A 257 9.16 19.81 36.09
CA LEU A 257 10.44 19.68 36.79
C LEU A 257 10.59 20.78 37.83
N LEU A 258 10.38 22.05 37.44
CA LEU A 258 10.45 23.20 38.32
C LEU A 258 9.42 23.10 39.46
N ARG A 259 8.18 22.72 39.15
CA ARG A 259 7.11 22.53 40.16
C ARG A 259 7.44 21.43 41.15
N THR A 260 7.98 20.31 40.66
CA THR A 260 8.37 19.16 41.47
C THR A 260 9.49 19.54 42.43
N ALA A 261 10.56 20.17 41.92
CA ALA A 261 11.65 20.66 42.76
C ALA A 261 11.16 21.68 43.79
N TYR A 262 10.27 22.59 43.39
CA TYR A 262 9.69 23.59 44.29
C TYR A 262 8.93 22.93 45.44
N LYS A 263 8.03 21.99 45.13
CA LYS A 263 7.25 21.26 46.13
C LYS A 263 8.16 20.49 47.10
N ILE A 264 9.21 19.84 46.61
CA ILE A 264 10.16 19.09 47.45
C ILE A 264 10.90 20.04 48.42
N ILE A 265 11.38 21.19 47.93
CA ILE A 265 12.15 22.15 48.74
C ILE A 265 11.25 22.91 49.72
N LYS A 266 10.10 23.40 49.25
CA LYS A 266 9.19 24.27 50.01
C LYS A 266 8.16 23.50 50.83
N LYS A 267 7.98 22.20 50.56
CA LYS A 267 6.98 21.32 51.18
C LYS A 267 5.52 21.75 50.91
N THR A 268 5.30 22.56 49.88
CA THR A 268 4.00 23.02 49.36
C THR A 268 4.17 23.42 47.89
N ASP A 269 3.12 23.34 47.09
CA ASP A 269 3.05 23.87 45.72
C ASP A 269 2.13 25.09 45.58
N ASP A 270 1.49 25.56 46.66
CA ASP A 270 0.46 26.62 46.63
C ASP A 270 0.97 27.95 46.05
N LYS A 271 2.28 28.23 46.21
CA LYS A 271 2.92 29.47 45.75
C LYS A 271 3.82 29.28 44.52
N PHE A 272 3.76 28.11 43.89
CA PHE A 272 4.59 27.81 42.73
C PHE A 272 4.29 28.75 41.55
N PRO A 273 3.02 28.99 41.15
CA PRO A 273 2.73 29.85 40.01
C PRO A 273 3.32 31.24 40.19
N GLU A 274 3.23 31.81 41.38
CA GLU A 274 3.69 33.18 41.59
C GLU A 274 5.20 33.26 41.77
N TRP A 275 5.80 32.20 42.31
CA TRP A 275 7.24 32.05 42.29
C TRP A 275 7.75 31.99 40.84
N LEU A 276 7.12 31.18 39.98
CA LEU A 276 7.52 31.02 38.59
C LEU A 276 7.39 32.34 37.83
N TYR A 277 6.25 33.03 37.95
CA TYR A 277 6.03 34.36 37.36
C TYR A 277 7.13 35.35 37.74
N ASN A 278 7.42 35.48 39.04
CA ASN A 278 8.44 36.41 39.52
C ASN A 278 9.84 36.07 39.03
N LYS A 279 10.13 34.77 38.84
CA LYS A 279 11.42 34.32 38.30
C LYS A 279 11.54 34.66 36.83
N ILE A 280 10.58 34.23 36.01
CA ILE A 280 10.66 34.41 34.56
C ILE A 280 10.50 35.88 34.14
N ALA A 281 9.80 36.70 34.94
CA ALA A 281 9.63 38.14 34.70
C ALA A 281 10.84 39.00 35.14
N ASP A 282 11.86 38.42 35.80
CA ASP A 282 13.04 39.16 36.25
C ASP A 282 13.85 39.71 35.05
N GLU A 283 14.06 41.03 34.99
CA GLU A 283 14.85 41.69 33.95
C GLU A 283 16.31 41.21 33.89
N LYS A 284 16.85 40.62 34.97
CA LYS A 284 18.18 40.02 34.93
C LYS A 284 18.22 38.74 34.09
N LEU A 285 17.13 37.97 34.08
CA LEU A 285 16.96 36.84 33.17
C LEU A 285 16.89 37.33 31.71
N LEU A 286 16.26 38.49 31.45
CA LEU A 286 16.27 39.15 30.13
C LEU A 286 17.69 39.53 29.66
N LYS A 287 18.58 39.92 30.56
CA LYS A 287 19.96 40.33 30.20
C LYS A 287 20.87 39.14 29.91
N ILE A 288 20.68 38.02 30.61
CA ILE A 288 21.40 36.76 30.33
C ILE A 288 21.06 36.25 28.91
N HIS A 289 19.87 36.60 28.42
CA HIS A 289 19.34 36.26 27.10
C HIS A 289 20.11 36.91 25.92
N VAL A 290 20.72 38.09 26.10
CA VAL A 290 21.26 38.92 24.99
C VAL A 290 22.66 38.49 24.51
N GLY A 291 23.34 37.54 25.17
CA GLY A 291 24.74 37.21 24.86
C GLY A 291 25.04 35.81 24.32
N THR A 292 24.23 34.80 24.67
CA THR A 292 24.61 33.38 24.44
C THR A 292 23.45 32.45 24.09
N MET A 293 22.19 32.91 24.15
CA MET A 293 21.02 32.05 23.92
C MET A 293 19.93 32.70 23.05
N GLU A 294 20.28 33.23 21.88
CA GLU A 294 19.32 33.19 20.76
C GLU A 294 19.21 31.73 20.29
N LEU A 295 18.57 30.88 21.09
CA LEU A 295 18.38 29.45 20.80
C LEU A 295 16.89 29.21 20.57
N PRO A 296 16.32 29.62 19.43
CA PRO A 296 15.04 29.09 19.05
C PRO A 296 15.14 27.56 19.08
N ILE A 297 14.15 26.88 19.67
CA ILE A 297 14.01 25.41 19.65
C ILE A 297 13.65 24.93 18.22
N SER A 298 13.91 25.75 17.21
CA SER A 298 13.86 25.38 15.81
C SER A 298 15.03 24.45 15.42
N SER A 299 16.11 24.41 16.20
CA SER A 299 17.27 23.55 15.93
C SER A 299 17.28 22.26 16.77
N CYS A 300 17.60 21.13 16.13
CA CYS A 300 17.66 19.83 16.81
C CYS A 300 18.72 19.76 17.90
N LYS A 301 19.85 20.45 17.72
CA LYS A 301 20.91 20.53 18.73
C LYS A 301 20.41 21.16 20.01
N ASN A 302 19.57 22.20 19.89
CA ASN A 302 19.00 22.89 21.04
C ASN A 302 17.97 21.99 21.74
N TYR A 303 17.11 21.32 20.97
CA TYR A 303 16.16 20.36 21.54
C TYR A 303 16.86 19.23 22.32
N GLU A 304 17.90 18.63 21.75
CA GLU A 304 18.70 17.58 22.40
C GLU A 304 19.36 18.12 23.69
N TYR A 305 19.97 19.30 23.63
CA TYR A 305 20.57 19.96 24.79
C TYR A 305 19.56 20.16 25.93
N PHE A 306 18.41 20.78 25.65
CA PHE A 306 17.38 21.04 26.65
C PHE A 306 16.77 19.74 27.21
N SER A 307 16.54 18.74 26.36
CA SER A 307 16.00 17.45 26.81
C SER A 307 16.94 16.70 27.77
N ARG A 308 18.27 16.82 27.55
CA ARG A 308 19.28 16.29 28.47
C ARG A 308 19.33 17.05 29.78
N GLU A 309 19.27 18.38 29.72
CA GLU A 309 19.25 19.23 30.92
C GLU A 309 18.07 18.88 31.84
N ILE A 310 16.88 18.67 31.26
CA ILE A 310 15.69 18.22 31.99
C ILE A 310 15.91 16.82 32.57
N TYR A 311 16.46 15.88 31.78
CA TYR A 311 16.75 14.52 32.23
C TYR A 311 17.70 14.47 33.43
N ASP A 312 18.82 15.20 33.34
CA ASP A 312 19.81 15.26 34.41
C ASP A 312 19.23 15.96 35.65
N SER A 313 18.42 17.00 35.49
CA SER A 313 17.73 17.65 36.61
C SER A 313 16.70 16.74 37.32
N PHE A 314 15.97 15.90 36.59
CA PHE A 314 15.11 14.87 37.20
C PHE A 314 15.92 13.77 37.89
N LYS A 315 17.13 13.47 37.41
CA LYS A 315 18.08 12.57 38.10
C LYS A 315 18.55 13.20 39.41
N ASP A 316 18.80 14.50 39.45
CA ASP A 316 19.16 15.21 40.68
C ASP A 316 18.04 15.17 41.73
N ILE A 317 16.79 15.37 41.31
CA ILE A 317 15.62 15.21 42.20
C ILE A 317 15.59 13.80 42.83
N ARG A 318 15.75 12.76 42.01
CA ARG A 318 15.75 11.36 42.50
C ARG A 318 16.92 11.10 43.44
N ASN A 319 18.11 11.60 43.14
CA ASN A 319 19.29 11.45 43.98
C ASN A 319 19.09 12.15 45.34
N PHE A 320 18.49 13.34 45.33
CA PHE A 320 18.16 14.10 46.54
C PHE A 320 17.14 13.34 47.41
N GLN A 321 16.05 12.84 46.82
CA GLN A 321 15.03 12.07 47.53
C GLN A 321 15.58 10.77 48.13
N ASN A 322 16.44 10.06 47.39
CA ASN A 322 17.08 8.82 47.82
C ASN A 322 18.29 9.02 48.74
N LYS A 323 18.62 10.27 49.11
CA LYS A 323 19.78 10.63 49.94
C LYS A 323 21.12 10.11 49.37
N LEU A 324 21.20 9.94 48.04
CA LEU A 324 22.38 9.41 47.36
C LEU A 324 23.47 10.48 47.17
N ASN A 325 23.09 11.77 47.18
CA ASN A 325 24.01 12.91 47.11
C ASN A 325 23.73 13.91 48.24
N SER A 326 24.75 14.27 49.00
CA SER A 326 24.71 15.31 50.05
C SER A 326 25.23 16.68 49.59
N GLY A 327 25.54 16.85 48.29
CA GLY A 327 26.33 17.97 47.78
C GLY A 327 25.56 19.10 47.10
N ASP A 328 24.56 18.80 46.27
CA ASP A 328 23.95 19.81 45.40
C ASP A 328 22.56 20.21 45.90
N SER A 329 22.39 21.51 46.13
CA SER A 329 21.09 22.07 46.46
C SER A 329 20.22 22.05 45.21
N LEU A 330 19.10 21.32 45.22
CA LEU A 330 18.06 21.42 44.18
C LEU A 330 17.66 22.88 43.89
N ASN A 331 17.84 23.77 44.87
CA ASN A 331 17.63 25.19 44.70
C ASN A 331 18.62 25.81 43.69
N SER A 332 19.90 25.42 43.68
CA SER A 332 20.89 25.92 42.72
C SER A 332 20.86 25.17 41.39
N THR A 333 20.71 23.85 41.41
CA THR A 333 20.80 23.02 40.19
C THR A 333 19.52 22.99 39.36
N VAL A 334 18.36 23.18 39.98
CA VAL A 334 17.05 23.17 39.31
C VAL A 334 16.35 24.53 39.39
N LEU A 335 15.99 24.99 40.59
CA LEU A 335 15.13 26.18 40.73
C LEU A 335 15.77 27.51 40.30
N ASN A 336 17.10 27.64 40.37
CA ASN A 336 17.83 28.82 39.90
C ASN A 336 18.68 28.53 38.65
N ASN A 337 18.41 27.41 37.98
CA ASN A 337 19.05 27.10 36.71
C ASN A 337 18.51 28.05 35.63
N CYS A 338 19.39 28.90 35.11
CA CYS A 338 19.00 29.91 34.13
C CYS A 338 18.48 29.28 32.83
N VAL A 339 19.01 28.12 32.44
CA VAL A 339 18.59 27.40 31.23
C VAL A 339 17.13 26.96 31.35
N LEU A 340 16.76 26.34 32.47
CA LEU A 340 15.40 25.88 32.74
C LEU A 340 14.41 27.04 32.86
N LEU A 341 14.82 28.16 33.47
CA LEU A 341 13.97 29.35 33.62
C LEU A 341 13.76 30.08 32.28
N VAL A 342 14.78 30.16 31.43
CA VAL A 342 14.64 30.69 30.06
C VAL A 342 13.71 29.78 29.24
N LEU A 343 13.91 28.46 29.30
CA LEU A 343 13.06 27.51 28.60
C LEU A 343 11.59 27.59 29.06
N ALA A 344 11.35 27.81 30.36
CA ALA A 344 10.01 28.02 30.90
C ALA A 344 9.38 29.31 30.35
N ARG A 345 10.18 30.38 30.28
CA ARG A 345 9.75 31.66 29.72
C ARG A 345 9.35 31.53 28.25
N GLU A 346 10.13 30.85 27.42
CA GLU A 346 9.85 30.67 25.98
C GLU A 346 8.49 29.99 25.70
N PHE A 347 8.08 29.05 26.56
CA PHE A 347 6.76 28.43 26.44
C PHE A 347 5.62 29.38 26.77
N ILE A 348 5.88 30.33 27.67
CA ILE A 348 4.88 31.26 28.18
C ILE A 348 4.88 32.47 27.25
N ILE A 349 3.79 32.63 26.50
CA ILE A 349 3.66 33.70 25.51
C ILE A 349 3.91 35.09 26.12
N GLU A 350 4.53 35.96 25.34
CA GLU A 350 4.89 37.32 25.78
C GLU A 350 3.68 38.10 26.30
N ASP A 351 2.51 37.95 25.68
CA ASP A 351 1.24 38.55 26.15
C ASP A 351 0.88 38.15 27.59
N LEU A 352 1.14 36.91 28.01
CA LEU A 352 0.89 36.47 29.40
C LEU A 352 1.89 37.09 30.38
N LEU A 353 3.13 37.33 29.93
CA LEU A 353 4.18 37.96 30.73
C LEU A 353 3.98 39.48 30.84
N MET A 354 3.43 40.12 29.80
CA MET A 354 3.09 41.55 29.79
C MET A 354 1.77 41.86 30.51
N LYS A 355 0.88 40.87 30.63
CA LYS A 355 -0.30 40.94 31.49
C LYS A 355 0.10 41.00 32.97
N ASP A 356 -0.90 41.18 33.84
CA ASP A 356 -0.70 41.17 35.27
C ASP A 356 -0.53 39.74 35.83
N ARG A 357 0.11 39.65 37.01
CA ARG A 357 0.35 38.39 37.74
C ARG A 357 -0.91 37.52 37.90
N LYS A 358 -2.10 38.10 38.05
CA LYS A 358 -3.34 37.33 38.24
C LYS A 358 -3.70 36.55 36.98
N SER A 359 -3.59 37.19 35.82
CA SER A 359 -3.84 36.56 34.51
C SER A 359 -2.94 35.34 34.27
N PHE A 360 -1.66 35.42 34.66
CA PHE A 360 -0.73 34.29 34.57
C PHE A 360 -1.15 33.12 35.48
N ILE A 361 -1.54 33.42 36.73
CA ILE A 361 -1.96 32.41 37.70
C ILE A 361 -3.22 31.69 37.21
N GLU A 362 -4.19 32.43 36.68
CA GLU A 362 -5.40 31.87 36.07
C GLU A 362 -5.04 30.90 34.93
N TRP A 363 -4.19 31.31 33.99
CA TRP A 363 -3.68 30.45 32.91
C TRP A 363 -2.96 29.18 33.43
N PHE A 364 -2.12 29.32 34.46
CA PHE A 364 -1.40 28.20 35.02
C PHE A 364 -2.35 27.16 35.61
N HIS A 365 -3.37 27.61 36.35
CA HIS A 365 -4.37 26.71 36.94
C HIS A 365 -5.21 25.99 35.87
N GLU A 366 -5.60 26.69 34.80
CA GLU A 366 -6.31 26.11 33.66
C GLU A 366 -5.51 25.03 32.92
N ASN A 367 -4.18 25.02 33.04
CA ASN A 367 -3.27 24.06 32.39
C ASN A 367 -2.55 23.15 33.39
N SER A 368 -2.96 23.14 34.66
CA SER A 368 -2.22 22.50 35.75
C SER A 368 -2.12 20.97 35.64
N ASP A 369 -3.04 20.36 34.91
CA ASP A 369 -3.09 18.95 34.50
C ASP A 369 -1.91 18.56 33.59
N LYS A 370 -1.37 19.50 32.81
CA LYS A 370 -0.17 19.28 31.98
C LYS A 370 1.13 19.27 32.78
N PHE A 371 1.10 19.80 34.02
CA PHE A 371 2.29 20.02 34.86
C PHE A 371 2.16 19.35 36.24
N GLU A 372 1.48 18.21 36.32
CA GLU A 372 1.30 17.49 37.58
C GLU A 372 2.65 17.11 38.20
N VAL A 373 2.74 17.20 39.53
CA VAL A 373 3.96 16.79 40.24
C VAL A 373 4.07 15.27 40.24
N VAL A 374 5.14 14.74 39.64
CA VAL A 374 5.39 13.29 39.55
C VAL A 374 6.72 12.96 40.23
N GLU A 375 6.67 12.20 41.32
CA GLU A 375 7.86 11.80 42.09
C GLU A 375 8.75 10.80 41.34
N ASN A 376 8.15 9.97 40.48
CA ASN A 376 8.86 8.99 39.65
C ASN A 376 8.62 9.28 38.17
N TYR A 377 9.20 10.37 37.69
CA TYR A 377 9.02 10.80 36.30
C TYR A 377 10.03 10.14 35.35
N ALA A 378 9.52 9.58 34.25
CA ALA A 378 10.33 9.17 33.11
C ALA A 378 10.28 10.27 32.05
N VAL A 379 11.43 10.90 31.80
CA VAL A 379 11.54 11.98 30.81
C VAL A 379 11.23 11.45 29.42
N LYS A 380 10.18 11.99 28.80
CA LYS A 380 9.69 11.64 27.47
C LYS A 380 10.39 12.46 26.40
N SER A 381 10.71 13.73 26.65
CA SER A 381 11.38 14.60 25.66
C SER A 381 12.68 14.02 25.12
N ILE A 382 13.47 13.34 25.97
CA ILE A 382 14.72 12.64 25.59
C ILE A 382 14.47 11.55 24.53
N ASN A 383 13.32 10.85 24.59
CA ASN A 383 12.96 9.80 23.64
C ASN A 383 12.41 10.35 22.32
N LEU A 384 12.12 11.66 22.27
CA LEU A 384 11.65 12.35 21.07
C LEU A 384 12.79 13.01 20.30
N VAL A 385 14.03 12.97 20.81
CA VAL A 385 15.22 13.50 20.13
C VAL A 385 15.38 12.86 18.74
N ASP A 386 15.12 11.57 18.59
CA ASP A 386 15.16 10.89 17.29
C ASP A 386 14.07 11.39 16.32
N GLN A 387 12.88 11.70 16.83
CA GLN A 387 11.81 12.30 16.01
C GLN A 387 12.21 13.70 15.56
N PHE A 388 12.95 14.43 16.40
CA PHE A 388 13.52 15.73 16.11
C PHE A 388 14.78 15.66 15.21
N ASN A 389 15.48 14.52 15.15
CA ASN A 389 16.65 14.28 14.29
C ASN A 389 16.27 13.78 12.88
N LYS A 390 15.17 13.04 12.74
CA LYS A 390 14.61 12.61 11.44
C LYS A 390 14.12 13.78 10.57
N THR A 391 14.23 15.00 11.09
CA THR A 391 13.74 16.27 10.54
C THR A 391 14.42 16.76 9.27
N LYS A 392 15.37 16.01 8.71
CA LYS A 392 15.91 16.28 7.37
C LYS A 392 14.98 15.84 6.23
N GLU A 393 13.86 15.18 6.51
CA GLU A 393 12.90 14.86 5.46
C GLU A 393 12.20 16.13 4.98
N GLU A 394 12.36 16.43 3.68
CA GLU A 394 11.66 17.53 3.02
C GLU A 394 10.14 17.29 3.12
N PRO A 395 9.30 18.32 3.41
CA PRO A 395 7.84 18.19 3.48
C PRO A 395 7.22 17.46 2.28
N LEU A 396 7.81 17.68 1.10
CA LEU A 396 7.42 17.01 -0.14
C LEU A 396 7.61 15.49 -0.07
N LYS A 397 8.76 15.04 0.43
CA LYS A 397 9.05 13.61 0.59
C LYS A 397 8.10 12.97 1.58
N GLU A 398 7.83 13.64 2.71
CA GLU A 398 6.87 13.16 3.70
C GLU A 398 5.46 13.00 3.10
N PHE A 399 4.98 14.02 2.38
CA PHE A 399 3.68 13.97 1.71
C PHE A 399 3.56 12.73 0.82
N PHE A 400 4.54 12.52 -0.06
CA PHE A 400 4.51 11.42 -1.01
C PHE A 400 4.71 10.06 -0.35
N GLU A 401 5.47 9.98 0.74
CA GLU A 401 5.60 8.75 1.53
C GLU A 401 4.29 8.38 2.23
N GLN A 402 3.61 9.36 2.84
CA GLN A 402 2.29 9.14 3.42
C GLN A 402 1.25 8.77 2.37
N PHE A 403 1.27 9.43 1.20
CA PHE A 403 0.35 9.15 0.10
C PHE A 403 0.56 7.74 -0.48
N ARG A 404 1.82 7.34 -0.73
CA ARG A 404 2.17 5.97 -1.14
C ARG A 404 1.69 4.95 -0.13
N GLN A 405 1.92 5.20 1.15
CA GLN A 405 1.50 4.28 2.20
C GLN A 405 -0.02 4.14 2.26
N LEU A 406 -0.77 5.22 2.03
CA LEU A 406 -2.23 5.19 1.98
C LEU A 406 -2.73 4.31 0.82
N ILE A 407 -2.10 4.40 -0.34
CA ILE A 407 -2.42 3.56 -1.52
C ILE A 407 -2.11 2.10 -1.24
N LEU A 408 -0.95 1.80 -0.62
CA LEU A 408 -0.60 0.45 -0.20
C LEU A 408 -1.57 -0.10 0.86
N ASP A 409 -1.98 0.73 1.83
CA ASP A 409 -2.92 0.34 2.88
C ASP A 409 -4.30 0.05 2.28
N LYS A 410 -4.74 0.83 1.29
CA LYS A 410 -5.96 0.58 0.50
C LYS A 410 -5.89 -0.77 -0.23
N GLN A 411 -4.80 -1.05 -0.93
CA GLN A 411 -4.60 -2.32 -1.63
C GLN A 411 -4.62 -3.50 -0.65
N LYS A 412 -4.06 -3.33 0.55
CA LYS A 412 -4.03 -4.36 1.61
C LYS A 412 -5.35 -4.49 2.37
N GLY A 413 -6.34 -3.63 2.14
CA GLY A 413 -7.58 -3.61 2.91
C GLY A 413 -7.40 -3.28 4.39
N ILE A 414 -6.30 -2.62 4.75
CA ILE A 414 -6.02 -2.24 6.13
C ILE A 414 -6.96 -1.08 6.46
N SER A 415 -7.99 -1.33 7.28
CA SER A 415 -8.84 -0.27 7.82
C SER A 415 -8.01 0.61 8.76
N ILE A 416 -7.80 1.87 8.39
CA ILE A 416 -7.18 2.85 9.29
C ILE A 416 -8.26 3.32 10.28
N LYS A 417 -8.50 2.50 11.32
CA LYS A 417 -9.48 2.65 12.43
C LYS A 417 -10.98 2.68 12.03
N ASP A 418 -11.77 1.89 12.76
CA ASP A 418 -13.24 1.92 13.05
C ASP A 418 -14.28 2.62 12.15
N THR A 419 -13.99 2.90 10.89
CA THR A 419 -15.00 3.34 9.92
C THR A 419 -14.77 2.59 8.62
N SER A 420 -15.79 1.88 8.16
CA SER A 420 -15.77 1.12 6.91
C SER A 420 -15.67 2.00 5.65
N TYR A 421 -15.29 3.29 5.75
CA TYR A 421 -15.47 4.29 4.71
C TYR A 421 -14.53 5.52 4.66
N GLU A 422 -13.32 5.53 5.27
CA GLU A 422 -12.50 6.77 5.27
C GLU A 422 -11.24 6.80 4.37
N ILE A 423 -10.68 5.66 3.95
CA ILE A 423 -9.44 5.65 3.12
C ILE A 423 -9.63 6.29 1.73
N ASP A 424 -10.79 6.11 1.10
CA ASP A 424 -11.05 6.75 -0.20
C ASP A 424 -11.17 8.27 -0.07
N LYS A 425 -11.77 8.75 1.03
CA LYS A 425 -11.86 10.17 1.34
C LYS A 425 -10.48 10.76 1.64
N ASP A 426 -9.63 10.00 2.32
CA ASP A 426 -8.25 10.40 2.56
C ASP A 426 -7.47 10.47 1.25
N ILE A 427 -7.61 9.49 0.36
CA ILE A 427 -6.99 9.55 -0.98
C ILE A 427 -7.49 10.77 -1.75
N ASP A 428 -8.80 11.03 -1.73
CA ASP A 428 -9.39 12.22 -2.35
C ASP A 428 -8.82 13.51 -1.73
N ASN A 429 -8.56 13.56 -0.41
CA ASN A 429 -7.91 14.70 0.23
C ASN A 429 -6.47 14.91 -0.28
N TYR A 430 -5.66 13.86 -0.39
CA TYR A 430 -4.30 13.99 -0.95
C TYR A 430 -4.33 14.41 -2.43
N LEU A 431 -5.26 13.88 -3.22
CA LEU A 431 -5.45 14.29 -4.62
C LEU A 431 -5.91 15.74 -4.73
N PHE A 432 -6.79 16.18 -3.82
CA PHE A 432 -7.27 17.56 -3.74
C PHE A 432 -6.10 18.52 -3.45
N HIS A 433 -5.27 18.22 -2.45
CA HIS A 433 -4.07 19.00 -2.16
C HIS A 433 -3.12 19.13 -3.36
N LEU A 434 -3.00 18.06 -4.16
CA LEU A 434 -2.21 18.10 -5.40
C LEU A 434 -2.85 18.95 -6.50
N VAL A 435 -4.17 19.06 -6.58
CA VAL A 435 -4.84 19.96 -7.54
C VAL A 435 -4.44 21.41 -7.28
N ASP A 436 -4.48 21.84 -6.01
CA ASP A 436 -4.16 23.21 -5.61
C ASP A 436 -2.69 23.57 -5.92
N VAL A 437 -1.76 22.63 -5.72
CA VAL A 437 -0.34 22.86 -6.03
C VAL A 437 -0.08 22.87 -7.52
N LEU A 438 -0.75 21.99 -8.27
CA LEU A 438 -0.45 21.79 -9.68
C LEU A 438 -1.05 22.84 -10.61
N ASP A 439 -2.02 23.66 -10.17
CA ASP A 439 -2.65 24.79 -10.92
C ASP A 439 -2.69 24.56 -12.45
N LEU A 440 -3.20 23.39 -12.84
CA LEU A 440 -2.91 22.78 -14.14
C LEU A 440 -3.40 23.63 -15.32
N ASP A 441 -4.49 24.35 -15.14
CA ASP A 441 -5.11 25.20 -16.17
C ASP A 441 -4.22 26.37 -16.57
N ASN A 442 -3.36 26.86 -15.66
CA ASN A 442 -2.46 27.99 -15.92
C ASN A 442 -1.05 27.57 -16.36
N LEU A 443 -0.71 26.27 -16.27
CA LEU A 443 0.65 25.76 -16.46
C LEU A 443 0.88 25.05 -17.79
N ILE A 444 -0.18 24.70 -18.52
CA ILE A 444 -0.08 24.00 -19.82
C ILE A 444 0.69 24.84 -20.84
N ASP A 445 0.44 26.13 -20.96
CA ASP A 445 1.14 26.93 -21.98
C ASP A 445 2.56 27.33 -21.54
N GLU A 446 2.77 27.49 -20.24
CA GLU A 446 4.03 27.99 -19.67
C GLU A 446 5.11 26.90 -19.56
N LEU A 447 4.76 25.72 -19.05
CA LEU A 447 5.74 24.66 -18.76
C LEU A 447 5.88 23.61 -19.86
N ASN A 448 4.91 23.47 -20.76
CA ASN A 448 4.88 22.34 -21.70
C ASN A 448 6.13 22.20 -22.58
N PRO A 449 6.78 23.27 -23.09
CA PRO A 449 8.04 23.15 -23.82
C PRO A 449 9.18 22.58 -22.97
N GLU A 450 9.39 23.10 -21.75
CA GLU A 450 10.42 22.62 -20.82
C GLU A 450 10.12 21.20 -20.31
N PHE A 451 8.86 20.94 -20.02
CA PHE A 451 8.34 19.68 -19.55
C PHE A 451 8.54 18.57 -20.58
N LYS A 452 8.20 18.84 -21.85
CA LYS A 452 8.43 17.92 -22.97
C LYS A 452 9.91 17.67 -23.23
N ASN A 453 10.75 18.69 -23.12
CA ASN A 453 12.20 18.53 -23.27
C ASN A 453 12.81 17.66 -22.16
N LYS A 454 12.30 17.78 -20.93
CA LYS A 454 12.85 17.08 -19.78
C LYS A 454 12.32 15.66 -19.60
N TYR A 455 11.02 15.47 -19.77
CA TYR A 455 10.33 14.22 -19.47
C TYR A 455 9.92 13.44 -20.73
N GLY A 456 10.05 14.05 -21.91
CA GLY A 456 9.72 13.44 -23.20
C GLY A 456 8.24 13.56 -23.59
N PHE A 457 7.34 13.84 -22.65
CA PHE A 457 5.89 13.95 -22.90
C PHE A 457 5.35 15.33 -22.55
N SER A 458 4.17 15.69 -23.07
CA SER A 458 3.54 16.99 -22.81
C SER A 458 2.86 17.04 -21.45
N LEU A 459 2.62 18.25 -20.92
CA LEU A 459 1.83 18.39 -19.69
C LEU A 459 0.38 17.90 -19.88
N SER A 460 -0.18 18.02 -21.09
CA SER A 460 -1.50 17.48 -21.44
C SER A 460 -1.55 15.96 -21.28
N ASP A 461 -0.53 15.25 -21.78
CA ASP A 461 -0.43 13.79 -21.66
C ASP A 461 -0.42 13.35 -20.18
N PHE A 462 0.23 14.14 -19.32
CA PHE A 462 0.27 13.90 -17.88
C PHE A 462 -1.10 14.07 -17.20
N ILE A 463 -1.84 15.12 -17.58
CA ILE A 463 -3.19 15.39 -17.06
C ILE A 463 -4.16 14.28 -17.47
N GLU A 464 -4.05 13.78 -18.70
CA GLU A 464 -4.86 12.64 -19.14
C GLU A 464 -4.49 11.36 -18.36
N ALA A 465 -3.20 11.13 -18.10
CA ALA A 465 -2.74 10.03 -17.26
C ALA A 465 -3.27 10.14 -15.82
N LYS A 466 -3.48 11.35 -15.29
CA LYS A 466 -4.12 11.59 -14.00
C LYS A 466 -5.52 10.99 -13.94
N ASN A 467 -6.33 11.20 -14.98
CA ASN A 467 -7.69 10.67 -15.01
C ASN A 467 -7.71 9.14 -15.02
N VAL A 468 -6.78 8.53 -15.77
CA VAL A 468 -6.58 7.08 -15.79
C VAL A 468 -6.15 6.59 -14.40
N PHE A 469 -5.17 7.25 -13.77
CA PHE A 469 -4.71 6.97 -12.41
C PHE A 469 -5.82 7.09 -11.38
N GLU A 470 -6.61 8.16 -11.36
CA GLU A 470 -7.72 8.33 -10.43
C GLU A 470 -8.81 7.27 -10.63
N SER A 471 -9.14 6.94 -11.89
CA SER A 471 -10.12 5.89 -12.21
C SER A 471 -9.66 4.53 -11.69
N ILE A 472 -8.40 4.16 -11.94
CA ILE A 472 -7.81 2.91 -11.46
C ILE A 472 -7.78 2.94 -9.94
N LEU A 473 -7.22 3.99 -9.34
CA LEU A 473 -7.05 4.09 -7.90
C LEU A 473 -8.39 3.99 -7.17
N LYS A 474 -9.46 4.62 -7.67
CA LYS A 474 -10.80 4.57 -7.06
C LYS A 474 -11.44 3.20 -7.19
N THR A 475 -11.26 2.52 -8.31
CA THR A 475 -11.91 1.24 -8.59
C THR A 475 -11.13 0.04 -8.06
N ASN A 476 -9.80 0.10 -8.02
CA ASN A 476 -8.88 -0.95 -7.62
C ASN A 476 -8.81 -1.15 -6.09
N ASN A 477 -9.93 -1.54 -5.49
CA ASN A 477 -10.00 -1.98 -4.09
C ASN A 477 -10.37 -3.46 -4.01
N ILE A 478 -9.39 -4.26 -3.61
CA ILE A 478 -9.48 -5.72 -3.46
C ILE A 478 -10.66 -6.13 -2.56
N HIS A 479 -11.01 -5.35 -1.52
CA HIS A 479 -12.02 -5.74 -0.52
C HIS A 479 -13.42 -5.17 -0.76
N LYS A 480 -13.56 -4.00 -1.42
CA LYS A 480 -14.87 -3.36 -1.69
C LYS A 480 -15.69 -4.09 -2.79
N ARG A 481 -15.04 -4.87 -3.65
CA ARG A 481 -15.68 -5.53 -4.81
C ARG A 481 -16.48 -6.79 -4.50
N ASN A 482 -16.63 -7.16 -3.23
CA ASN A 482 -17.57 -8.20 -2.79
C ASN A 482 -19.05 -7.86 -3.12
N SER A 483 -19.35 -6.63 -3.55
CA SER A 483 -20.69 -6.15 -3.89
C SER A 483 -20.94 -5.97 -5.40
N GLU A 484 -19.93 -6.12 -6.26
CA GLU A 484 -20.06 -5.93 -7.71
C GLU A 484 -20.27 -7.26 -8.44
N GLU A 485 -21.06 -7.24 -9.52
CA GLU A 485 -21.34 -8.42 -10.36
C GLU A 485 -20.11 -8.92 -11.17
N ILE A 486 -18.97 -8.20 -11.12
CA ILE A 486 -17.78 -8.45 -11.96
C ILE A 486 -16.65 -9.07 -11.12
N PRO A 487 -16.09 -10.24 -11.51
CA PRO A 487 -14.94 -10.84 -10.86
C PRO A 487 -13.70 -9.92 -10.79
N PHE A 488 -12.95 -9.96 -9.68
CA PHE A 488 -11.77 -9.12 -9.47
C PHE A 488 -10.74 -9.22 -10.62
N LEU A 489 -10.41 -10.42 -11.08
CA LEU A 489 -9.49 -10.63 -12.21
C LEU A 489 -10.00 -10.01 -13.53
N GLU A 490 -11.32 -9.96 -13.73
CA GLU A 490 -11.91 -9.34 -14.92
C GLU A 490 -11.80 -7.82 -14.85
N SER A 491 -11.92 -7.23 -13.67
CA SER A 491 -11.68 -5.81 -13.50
C SER A 491 -10.22 -5.43 -13.64
N VAL A 492 -9.29 -6.18 -13.03
CA VAL A 492 -7.83 -5.96 -13.20
C VAL A 492 -7.45 -6.01 -14.68
N ARG A 493 -8.04 -6.93 -15.45
CA ARG A 493 -7.83 -7.02 -16.91
C ARG A 493 -8.39 -5.83 -17.67
N ARG A 494 -9.53 -5.28 -17.24
CA ARG A 494 -10.11 -4.07 -17.83
C ARG A 494 -9.21 -2.87 -17.57
N ASP A 495 -8.75 -2.71 -16.33
CA ASP A 495 -7.90 -1.61 -15.91
C ASP A 495 -6.56 -1.66 -16.67
N GLU A 496 -5.94 -2.84 -16.76
CA GLU A 496 -4.75 -3.07 -17.60
C GLU A 496 -5.01 -2.73 -19.08
N GLN A 497 -6.15 -3.13 -19.65
CA GLN A 497 -6.50 -2.78 -21.02
C GLN A 497 -6.67 -1.27 -21.22
N ILE A 498 -7.30 -0.56 -20.28
CA ILE A 498 -7.44 0.89 -20.31
C ILE A 498 -6.05 1.54 -20.35
N ILE A 499 -5.14 1.12 -19.47
CA ILE A 499 -3.76 1.62 -19.44
C ILE A 499 -3.03 1.33 -20.76
N ILE A 500 -3.16 0.11 -21.29
CA ILE A 500 -2.51 -0.28 -22.56
C ILE A 500 -3.05 0.56 -23.72
N GLU A 501 -4.37 0.74 -23.82
CA GLU A 501 -4.98 1.58 -24.87
C GLU A 501 -4.54 3.04 -24.72
N PHE A 502 -4.45 3.55 -23.50
CA PHE A 502 -3.91 4.88 -23.23
C PHE A 502 -2.46 5.01 -23.75
N PHE A 503 -1.58 4.05 -23.48
CA PHE A 503 -0.21 4.09 -24.02
C PHE A 503 -0.13 3.91 -25.53
N LYS A 504 -1.08 3.24 -26.18
CA LYS A 504 -1.11 3.20 -27.64
C LYS A 504 -1.37 4.57 -28.24
N ILE A 505 -2.22 5.37 -27.60
CA ILE A 505 -2.53 6.75 -28.01
C ILE A 505 -1.37 7.68 -27.67
N HIS A 506 -0.70 7.46 -26.53
CA HIS A 506 0.42 8.26 -26.04
C HIS A 506 1.69 7.41 -25.88
N PRO A 507 2.30 6.93 -26.98
CA PRO A 507 3.43 6.00 -26.93
C PRO A 507 4.67 6.56 -26.24
N VAL A 508 4.76 7.89 -26.08
CA VAL A 508 5.85 8.53 -25.34
C VAL A 508 5.71 8.32 -23.82
N LEU A 509 4.49 8.08 -23.34
CA LEU A 509 4.22 7.63 -21.97
C LEU A 509 4.58 6.15 -21.75
N ASN A 510 4.99 5.40 -22.76
CA ASN A 510 5.50 4.04 -22.53
C ASN A 510 6.82 4.08 -21.69
N SER A 511 7.56 5.19 -21.77
CA SER A 511 8.70 5.51 -20.91
C SER A 511 8.30 5.79 -19.44
N PHE A 512 7.01 5.99 -19.17
CA PHE A 512 6.42 6.30 -17.86
C PHE A 512 6.36 5.06 -16.95
N ILE A 513 6.18 3.86 -17.53
CA ILE A 513 6.15 2.59 -16.80
C ILE A 513 7.48 1.85 -16.85
N MET A 514 8.17 1.88 -18.00
CA MET A 514 9.30 0.98 -18.26
C MET A 514 10.65 1.46 -17.69
N ASN A 515 10.78 2.72 -17.27
CA ASN A 515 12.04 3.29 -16.76
C ASN A 515 12.23 3.15 -15.23
N GLY A 516 11.48 2.24 -14.59
CA GLY A 516 11.62 1.90 -13.18
C GLY A 516 11.93 0.42 -12.91
N LEU A 517 12.17 -0.38 -13.95
CA LEU A 517 12.61 -1.78 -13.87
C LEU A 517 14.13 -1.89 -13.99
#